data_AF-A0A8T8I6C4-F1
#
_entry.id   AF-A0A8T8I6C4-F1
#
_cell.length_a   1.000
_cell.length_b   1.000
_cell.length_c   1.000
_cell.angle_alpha   90.00
_cell.angle_beta   90.00
_cell.angle_gamma   90.00
#
_symmetry.space_group_name_H-M   'P 1'
#
loop_
_entity.id
_entity.type
_entity.pdbx_description
1 polymer ?
#
loop_
_entity_poly.entity_id
_entity_poly.type
_entity_poly.pdbx_seq_one_letter_code
_entity_poly.pdbx_strand_id
1 'polypeptide(L)' 'LGLSGGKDSSALAIYMHGRVPEMEYFFCDTGAELPETYEYLNRLEAAVGKPIVRLNSSRDFDHWLEVYQGT' A
#
# COMPACT_ATOMS: atom_id res chain seq x y z
N LEU A 1 0.90 5.66 8.44
CA LEU A 1 0.40 4.28 8.60
C LEU A 1 0.68 3.50 7.33
N GLY A 2 1.44 2.41 7.44
CA GLY A 2 1.70 1.50 6.32
C GLY A 2 0.49 0.61 6.04
N LEU A 3 0.14 0.48 4.77
CA LEU A 3 -0.96 -0.35 4.27
C LEU A 3 -0.36 -1.50 3.45
N SER A 4 -0.95 -2.68 3.58
CA SER A 4 -0.58 -3.86 2.78
C SER A 4 -1.71 -4.34 1.85
N GLY A 5 -2.87 -3.69 1.87
CA GLY A 5 -4.09 -4.22 1.25
C GLY A 5 -4.78 -5.29 2.10
N GLY A 6 -4.18 -5.70 3.23
CA GLY A 6 -4.78 -6.65 4.17
C GLY A 6 -5.90 -6.04 5.01
N LYS A 7 -6.76 -6.90 5.56
CA LYS A 7 -7.90 -6.51 6.40
C LYS A 7 -7.48 -5.71 7.65
N ASP A 8 -6.38 -6.10 8.29
CA ASP A 8 -5.99 -5.55 9.60
C ASP A 8 -5.47 -4.12 9.46
N SER A 9 -4.56 -3.89 8.49
CA SER A 9 -4.06 -2.53 8.20
C SER A 9 -5.19 -1.61 7.73
N SER A 10 -6.17 -2.15 7.01
CA SER A 10 -7.30 -1.37 6.48
C SER A 10 -8.30 -1.02 7.58
N ALA A 11 -8.62 -1.97 8.46
CA ALA A 11 -9.43 -1.71 9.64
C ALA A 11 -8.77 -0.66 10.54
N LEU A 12 -7.46 -0.75 10.73
CA LEU A 12 -6.71 0.26 11.47
C LEU A 12 -6.74 1.63 10.78
N ALA A 13 -6.63 1.68 9.45
CA ALA A 13 -6.70 2.93 8.70
C ALA A 13 -8.04 3.65 8.87
N ILE A 14 -9.13 2.90 8.78
CA ILE A 14 -10.50 3.40 9.00
C ILE A 14 -10.70 3.80 10.46
N TYR A 15 -10.19 3.01 11.42
CA TYR A 15 -10.30 3.36 12.83
C TYR A 15 -9.55 4.64 13.17
N MET A 16 -8.34 4.82 12.62
CA MET A 16 -7.54 6.01 12.88
C MET A 16 -8.03 7.24 12.11
N HIS A 17 -8.82 7.03 11.05
CA HIS A 17 -9.49 8.11 10.33
C HIS A 17 -10.36 8.94 11.29
N GLY A 18 -10.13 10.26 11.31
CA GLY A 18 -10.80 11.19 12.23
C GLY A 18 -10.22 11.29 13.65
N ARG A 19 -9.32 10.39 14.06
CA ARG A 19 -8.62 10.46 15.37
C ARG A 19 -7.28 11.19 15.28
N VAL A 20 -6.60 11.08 14.14
CA VAL A 20 -5.32 11.74 13.89
C VAL A 20 -5.46 12.58 12.61
N PRO A 21 -5.75 13.89 12.73
CA PRO A 21 -6.00 14.77 11.59
C PRO A 21 -4.86 14.85 10.58
N GLU A 22 -3.62 14.65 11.01
CA GLU A 22 -2.40 14.71 10.17
C GLU A 22 -1.86 13.32 9.80
N MET A 23 -2.67 12.25 9.95
CA MET A 23 -2.23 10.90 9.56
C MET A 23 -1.85 10.84 8.08
N GLU A 24 -0.67 10.32 7.81
CA GLU A 24 -0.20 9.95 6.46
C GLU A 24 -0.43 8.45 6.23
N TYR A 25 -0.78 8.08 4.99
CA TYR A 25 -0.93 6.68 4.58
C TYR A 25 0.08 6.37 3.48
N PHE A 26 0.67 5.18 3.51
CA PHE A 26 1.58 4.74 2.45
C PHE A 26 1.41 3.26 2.15
N PHE A 27 1.74 2.87 0.93
CA PHE A 27 1.77 1.49 0.45
C PHE A 27 3.14 1.22 -0.20
N CYS A 28 3.80 0.15 0.21
CA CYS A 28 5.07 -0.28 -0.39
C CYS A 28 4.77 -1.13 -1.63
N ASP A 29 4.84 -0.51 -2.80
CA ASP A 29 4.55 -1.12 -4.08
C ASP A 29 5.76 -1.92 -4.58
N THR A 30 5.58 -3.24 -4.65
CA THR A 30 6.58 -4.19 -5.16
C THR A 30 6.55 -4.34 -6.67
N GLY A 31 5.48 -3.86 -7.34
CA GLY A 31 5.18 -4.16 -8.74
C GLY A 31 4.61 -5.57 -8.96
N ALA A 32 4.56 -6.42 -7.94
CA ALA A 32 4.10 -7.82 -8.03
C ALA A 32 2.72 -8.07 -7.38
N GLU A 33 2.02 -7.00 -7.01
CA GLU A 33 0.69 -7.09 -6.43
C GLU A 33 -0.38 -7.42 -7.48
N LEU A 34 -1.46 -8.07 -7.05
CA LEU A 34 -2.59 -8.36 -7.91
C LEU A 34 -3.32 -7.06 -8.33
N PRO A 35 -3.90 -6.98 -9.55
CA PRO A 35 -4.74 -5.85 -9.97
C PRO A 35 -5.83 -5.48 -8.94
N GLU A 36 -6.41 -6.48 -8.30
CA GLU A 36 -7.44 -6.35 -7.26
C GLU A 36 -6.92 -5.63 -6.02
N THR A 37 -5.64 -5.78 -5.68
CA THR A 37 -5.00 -5.07 -4.57
C THR A 37 -4.95 -3.56 -4.86
N TYR A 38 -4.61 -3.17 -6.09
CA TYR A 38 -4.61 -1.77 -6.48
C TYR A 38 -6.02 -1.17 -6.49
N GLU A 39 -6.99 -1.90 -7.04
CA GLU A 39 -8.40 -1.47 -7.01
C GLU A 39 -8.91 -1.31 -5.57
N TYR A 40 -8.58 -2.26 -4.70
CA TYR A 40 -8.91 -2.20 -3.29
C TYR A 40 -8.31 -0.96 -2.60
N LEU A 41 -7.04 -0.67 -2.86
CA LEU A 41 -6.36 0.49 -2.29
C LEU A 41 -6.98 1.81 -2.77
N ASN A 42 -7.46 1.88 -4.02
CA ASN A 42 -8.21 3.06 -4.51
C ASN A 42 -9.53 3.24 -3.74
N ARG A 43 -10.26 2.15 -3.46
CA ARG A 43 -11.48 2.20 -2.64
C ARG A 43 -11.18 2.61 -1.20
N LEU A 44 -10.08 2.13 -0.63
CA LEU A 44 -9.64 2.47 0.72
C LEU A 44 -9.23 3.95 0.81
N GLU A 45 -8.49 4.47 -0.19
CA GLU A 45 -8.11 5.88 -0.30
C GLU A 45 -9.34 6.79 -0.29
N ALA A 46 -10.37 6.44 -1.08
CA ALA A 46 -11.65 7.14 -1.09
C ALA A 46 -12.36 7.08 0.28
N ALA A 47 -12.30 5.94 0.96
CA ALA A 47 -12.94 5.76 2.27
C ALA A 47 -12.24 6.56 3.39
N VAL A 48 -10.91 6.66 3.37
CA VAL A 48 -10.15 7.46 4.37
C VAL A 48 -10.01 8.93 3.97
N GLY A 49 -10.44 9.32 2.77
CA GLY A 49 -10.45 10.71 2.31
C GLY A 49 -9.08 11.38 2.25
N LYS A 50 -8.01 10.59 2.16
CA LYS A 50 -6.62 11.06 2.14
C LYS A 50 -5.78 10.19 1.21
N PRO A 51 -4.79 10.77 0.52
CA PRO A 51 -3.94 10.02 -0.40
C PRO A 51 -3.13 8.93 0.32
N ILE A 52 -2.96 7.80 -0.34
CA ILE A 52 -2.05 6.72 0.01
C ILE A 52 -0.80 6.87 -0.86
N VAL A 53 0.30 7.30 -0.25
CA VAL A 53 1.58 7.47 -0.95
C VAL A 53 2.11 6.10 -1.39
N ARG A 54 2.36 5.94 -2.69
CA ARG A 54 3.00 4.74 -3.25
C ARG A 54 4.50 4.88 -3.11
N LEU A 55 5.10 4.06 -2.25
CA LEU A 55 6.54 3.94 -2.12
C LEU A 55 6.99 2.79 -3.00
N ASN A 56 7.93 3.04 -3.90
CA ASN A 56 8.45 2.03 -4.80
C ASN A 56 9.97 2.17 -4.82
N SER A 57 10.71 1.06 -4.71
CA SER A 57 12.10 1.07 -5.14
C SER A 57 12.10 1.31 -6.64
N SER A 58 13.00 2.11 -7.19
CA SER A 58 13.12 2.40 -8.64
C SER A 58 13.17 1.16 -9.57
N ARG A 59 13.16 -0.04 -9.00
CA ARG A 59 13.16 -1.37 -9.58
C ARG A 59 12.13 -2.24 -8.85
N ASP A 60 11.39 -3.04 -9.58
CA ASP A 60 10.34 -3.94 -9.07
C ASP A 60 10.91 -5.23 -8.47
N PHE A 61 10.01 -6.07 -7.94
CA PHE A 61 10.35 -7.37 -7.36
C PHE A 61 11.15 -8.26 -8.33
N ASP A 62 10.74 -8.32 -9.60
CA ASP A 62 11.37 -9.18 -10.61
C ASP A 62 12.82 -8.79 -10.87
N HIS A 63 13.12 -7.48 -10.93
CA HIS A 63 14.51 -7.02 -11.03
C HIS A 63 15.38 -7.53 -9.88
N TRP A 64 14.90 -7.44 -8.64
CA TRP A 64 15.67 -7.89 -7.48
C TRP A 64 15.79 -9.40 -7.43
N LEU A 65 14.74 -10.12 -7.85
CA LEU A 65 14.79 -11.59 -7.96
C LEU A 65 15.88 -12.04 -8.94
N GLU A 66 16.02 -11.35 -10.08
CA GLU A 66 17.09 -11.59 -11.06
C GLU A 66 18.48 -11.30 -10.48
N VAL A 67 18.67 -10.13 -9.85
CA VAL A 67 19.96 -9.70 -9.28
C VAL A 67 20.49 -10.68 -8.23
N TYR A 68 19.60 -11.25 -7.41
CA TYR A 68 19.98 -12.17 -6.32
C TYR A 68 19.91 -13.66 -6.71
N GLN A 69 19.88 -13.98 -8.00
CA GLN A 69 19.93 -15.35 -8.53
C GLN A 69 18.80 -16.25 -8.00
N GLY A 70 17.57 -15.71 -7.91
CA GLY A 70 16.39 -16.43 -7.43
C GLY A 70 15.77 -17.43 -8.43
N THR A 71 16.57 -18.02 -9.33
CA THR A 71 16.17 -19.04 -10.32
C THR A 71 16.93 -20.33 -10.12
#